data_AF-A0A094A933-F1
#
_entry.id   AF-A0A094A933-F1
#
_cell.length_a   1.000
_cell.length_b   1.000
_cell.length_c   1.000
_cell.angle_alpha   90.00
_cell.angle_beta   90.00
_cell.angle_gamma   90.00
#
_symmetry.space_group_name_H-M   'P 1'
#
loop_
_entity.id
_entity.type
_entity.pdbx_description
1 polymer ?
#
loop_
_entity_poly.entity_id
_entity_poly.type
_entity_poly.pdbx_seq_one_letter_code
_entity_poly.pdbx_strand_id
1 'polypeptide(L)'
;METGSASQFAPLEPQPTFMTKAIITALADVRILIGAAAIILPLPAASLFGLPLASASRGIGQFYGARELAMGGLLFASYNSYMKLTKEGGVPLKATRDATNAMIVERKEALKSVLWACLLVDGIDLGCIAVNAFKGEIGLRGLWMGGGAGLAGAVFAASALRAL
;
A
#
# COMPACT_ATOMS: atom_id res chain seq x y z
N MET A 1 -18.36 51.17 -1.58
CA MET A 1 -18.27 49.88 -2.30
C MET A 1 -16.79 49.55 -2.45
N GLU A 2 -16.22 48.93 -1.42
CA GLU A 2 -14.87 48.34 -1.51
C GLU A 2 -15.07 46.83 -1.46
N THR A 3 -15.17 46.22 -2.65
CA THR A 3 -15.03 44.78 -2.81
C THR A 3 -13.54 44.47 -2.87
N GLY A 4 -12.87 44.66 -1.73
CA GLY A 4 -11.48 44.28 -1.52
C GLY A 4 -11.38 42.78 -1.37
N SER A 5 -11.11 42.13 -2.50
CA SER A 5 -10.63 40.76 -2.69
C SER A 5 -10.34 40.02 -1.38
N ALA A 6 -11.36 39.28 -0.91
CA ALA A 6 -11.19 38.28 0.11
C ALA A 6 -9.98 37.43 -0.27
N SER A 7 -9.08 37.27 0.70
CA SER A 7 -7.93 36.39 0.68
C SER A 7 -8.35 34.97 0.33
N GLN A 8 -8.54 34.67 -0.96
CA GLN A 8 -8.87 33.35 -1.51
C GLN A 8 -7.61 32.46 -1.53
N PHE A 9 -6.78 32.65 -0.51
CA PHE A 9 -5.52 31.98 -0.26
C PHE A 9 -5.81 30.80 0.68
N ALA A 10 -5.68 29.59 0.12
CA ALA A 10 -5.71 28.25 0.73
C ALA A 10 -7.08 27.52 0.64
N PRO A 11 -7.08 26.17 0.48
CA PRO A 11 -6.11 25.24 1.05
C PRO A 11 -5.00 24.81 0.07
N LEU A 12 -3.75 24.86 0.52
CA LEU A 12 -2.86 23.73 0.24
C LEU A 12 -3.65 22.50 0.71
N GLU A 13 -3.94 21.52 -0.16
CA GLU A 13 -4.47 20.24 0.33
C GLU A 13 -3.62 19.78 1.52
N PRO A 14 -4.24 19.24 2.59
CA PRO A 14 -3.51 18.83 3.77
C PRO A 14 -2.40 17.87 3.33
N GLN A 15 -1.15 18.29 3.53
CA GLN A 15 0.01 17.44 3.31
C GLN A 15 -0.20 16.15 4.10
N PRO A 16 0.16 14.98 3.54
CA PRO A 16 0.01 13.72 4.24
C PRO A 16 0.69 13.84 5.61
N THR A 17 -0.07 13.56 6.67
CA THR A 17 0.45 13.66 8.03
C THR A 17 1.66 12.73 8.19
N PHE A 18 2.52 13.01 9.16
CA PHE A 18 3.61 12.10 9.53
C PHE A 18 3.12 10.65 9.72
N MET A 19 1.90 10.49 10.25
CA MET A 19 1.25 9.20 10.43
C MET A 19 0.89 8.53 9.08
N THR A 20 0.33 9.27 8.12
CA THR A 20 0.04 8.77 6.76
C THR A 20 1.32 8.29 6.07
N LYS A 21 2.41 9.05 6.19
CA LYS A 21 3.73 8.65 5.68
C LYS A 21 4.20 7.33 6.31
N ALA A 22 4.18 7.25 7.64
CA ALA A 22 4.63 6.06 8.36
C ALA A 22 3.82 4.81 7.95
N ILE A 23 2.51 4.95 7.79
CA ILE A 23 1.62 3.85 7.37
C ILE A 23 1.96 3.36 5.97
N ILE A 24 2.07 4.26 4.99
CA ILE A 24 2.32 3.88 3.58
C ILE A 24 3.71 3.26 3.42
N THR A 25 4.72 3.84 4.07
CA THR A 25 6.09 3.31 4.02
C THR A 25 6.20 1.96 4.73
N ALA A 26 5.61 1.81 5.92
CA ALA A 26 5.57 0.52 6.61
C ALA A 26 4.87 -0.56 5.78
N LEU A 27 3.73 -0.24 5.15
CA LEU A 27 3.03 -1.17 4.27
C LEU A 27 3.88 -1.58 3.07
N ALA A 28 4.59 -0.63 2.46
CA ALA A 28 5.50 -0.91 1.33
C ALA A 28 6.67 -1.81 1.76
N ASP A 29 7.34 -1.48 2.86
CA ASP A 29 8.50 -2.22 3.36
C ASP A 29 8.14 -3.65 3.75
N VAL A 30 7.00 -3.84 4.43
CA VAL A 30 6.50 -5.17 4.80
C VAL A 30 6.22 -6.01 3.56
N ARG A 31 5.56 -5.45 2.54
CA ARG A 31 5.29 -6.17 1.29
C ARG A 31 6.56 -6.53 0.53
N ILE A 32 7.52 -5.61 0.46
CA ILE A 32 8.83 -5.87 -0.16
C ILE A 32 9.55 -6.99 0.58
N LEU A 33 9.58 -6.95 1.91
CA LEU A 33 10.26 -7.95 2.74
C LEU A 33 9.62 -9.33 2.61
N ILE A 34 8.29 -9.42 2.75
CA ILE A 34 7.54 -10.67 2.58
C ILE A 34 7.71 -11.21 1.16
N GLY A 35 7.62 -10.33 0.16
CA GLY A 35 7.78 -10.67 -1.24
C GLY A 35 9.15 -11.24 -1.55
N ALA A 36 10.21 -10.54 -1.16
CA ALA A 36 11.59 -10.99 -1.33
C ALA A 36 11.87 -12.31 -0.59
N ALA A 37 11.39 -12.44 0.66
CA ALA A 37 11.54 -13.67 1.43
C ALA A 37 10.84 -14.86 0.75
N ALA A 38 9.64 -14.67 0.22
CA ALA A 38 8.88 -15.72 -0.46
C ALA A 38 9.48 -16.11 -1.83
N ILE A 39 10.20 -15.21 -2.51
CA ILE A 39 10.94 -15.53 -3.74
C ILE A 39 12.18 -16.38 -3.44
N ILE A 40 13.00 -15.94 -2.47
CA ILE A 40 14.29 -16.57 -2.17
C ILE A 40 14.10 -17.86 -1.37
N LEU A 41 13.21 -17.84 -0.38
CA LEU A 41 12.98 -18.91 0.59
C LEU A 41 11.47 -19.22 0.71
N PRO A 42 10.81 -19.72 -0.35
CA PRO A 42 9.35 -19.93 -0.36
C PRO A 42 8.87 -20.88 0.74
N LEU A 43 9.60 -21.97 1.03
CA LEU A 43 9.21 -22.93 2.07
C LEU A 43 9.38 -22.35 3.49
N PRO A 44 10.55 -21.78 3.86
CA PRO A 44 10.68 -21.10 5.15
C PRO A 44 9.68 -19.95 5.32
N ALA A 45 9.49 -19.12 4.29
CA ALA A 45 8.54 -18.02 4.32
C ALA A 45 7.11 -18.52 4.57
N ALA A 46 6.64 -19.53 3.83
CA ALA A 46 5.33 -20.14 4.06
C ALA A 46 5.20 -20.73 5.48
N SER A 47 6.26 -21.35 5.99
CA SER A 47 6.26 -21.94 7.34
C SER A 47 6.11 -20.90 8.46
N LEU A 48 6.67 -19.69 8.29
CA LEU A 48 6.50 -18.59 9.24
C LEU A 48 5.03 -18.24 9.41
N PHE A 49 4.29 -18.23 8.29
CA PHE A 49 2.87 -17.95 8.24
C PHE A 49 1.99 -19.18 8.44
N GLY A 50 2.55 -20.34 8.80
CA GLY A 50 1.78 -21.57 9.03
C GLY A 50 1.05 -22.07 7.78
N LEU A 51 1.51 -21.71 6.58
CA LEU A 51 0.94 -22.11 5.32
C LEU A 51 1.49 -23.48 4.90
N PRO A 52 0.63 -24.47 4.59
CA PRO A 52 1.07 -25.79 4.16
C PRO A 52 1.54 -25.75 2.70
N LEU A 53 2.74 -25.21 2.46
CA LEU A 53 3.36 -25.21 1.13
C LEU A 53 4.22 -26.47 0.94
N ALA A 54 3.85 -27.32 -0.01
CA ALA A 54 4.63 -28.48 -0.37
C ALA A 54 5.85 -28.09 -1.21
N SER A 55 6.89 -28.94 -1.21
CA SER A 55 8.08 -28.73 -2.05
C SER A 55 7.76 -28.66 -3.55
N ALA A 56 6.75 -29.42 -4.01
CA ALA A 56 6.25 -29.40 -5.38
C ALA A 56 5.54 -28.09 -5.75
N SER A 57 5.04 -27.32 -4.77
CA SER A 57 4.34 -26.05 -4.97
C SER A 57 5.19 -24.81 -4.66
N ARG A 58 6.52 -24.95 -4.58
CA ARG A 58 7.45 -23.80 -4.38
C ARG A 58 7.22 -22.66 -5.36
N GLY A 59 6.94 -22.98 -6.63
CA GLY A 59 6.65 -21.97 -7.65
C GLY A 59 5.47 -21.07 -7.27
N ILE A 60 4.43 -21.63 -6.62
CA ILE A 60 3.27 -20.86 -6.15
C ILE A 60 3.69 -19.86 -5.06
N GLY A 61 4.55 -20.27 -4.13
CA GLY A 61 5.13 -19.38 -3.12
C GLY A 61 5.97 -18.25 -3.73
N GLN A 62 6.72 -18.53 -4.78
CA GLN A 62 7.50 -17.52 -5.50
C GLN A 62 6.62 -16.55 -6.30
N PHE A 63 5.52 -17.02 -6.89
CA PHE A 63 4.53 -16.16 -7.54
C PHE A 63 3.86 -15.23 -6.53
N TYR A 64 3.46 -15.74 -5.36
CA TYR A 64 2.96 -14.91 -4.27
C TYR A 64 4.00 -13.86 -3.86
N GLY A 65 5.26 -14.28 -3.71
CA GLY A 65 6.36 -13.37 -3.39
C GLY A 65 6.58 -12.28 -4.43
N ALA A 66 6.54 -12.61 -5.72
CA ALA A 66 6.66 -11.66 -6.81
C ALA A 66 5.52 -10.63 -6.83
N ARG A 67 4.28 -11.08 -6.54
CA ARG A 67 3.11 -10.21 -6.41
C ARG A 67 3.28 -9.22 -5.26
N GLU A 68 3.65 -9.69 -4.07
CA GLU A 68 3.89 -8.83 -2.91
C GLU A 68 5.03 -7.83 -3.15
N LEU A 69 6.12 -8.28 -3.76
CA LEU A 69 7.25 -7.42 -4.11
C LEU A 69 6.84 -6.33 -5.12
N ALA A 70 6.05 -6.69 -6.13
CA ALA A 70 5.56 -5.75 -7.14
C ALA A 70 4.64 -4.69 -6.51
N MET A 71 3.71 -5.08 -5.63
CA MET A 71 2.82 -4.14 -4.95
C MET A 71 3.59 -3.24 -3.98
N GLY A 72 4.51 -3.79 -3.20
CA GLY A 72 5.37 -3.00 -2.31
C GLY A 72 6.22 -1.99 -3.08
N GLY A 73 6.81 -2.41 -4.21
CA GLY A 73 7.57 -1.54 -5.11
C GLY A 73 6.71 -0.44 -5.73
N LEU A 74 5.51 -0.77 -6.22
CA LEU A 74 4.56 0.20 -6.77
C LEU A 74 4.11 1.22 -5.71
N LEU A 75 3.83 0.77 -4.49
CA LEU A 75 3.43 1.63 -3.39
C LEU A 75 4.56 2.59 -3.01
N PHE A 76 5.79 2.08 -2.89
CA PHE A 76 6.99 2.88 -2.61
C PHE A 76 7.25 3.93 -3.71
N ALA A 77 7.19 3.51 -4.99
CA ALA A 77 7.41 4.40 -6.13
C ALA A 77 6.35 5.50 -6.22
N SER A 78 5.07 5.14 -6.06
CA SER A 78 3.95 6.06 -6.13
C SER A 78 4.00 7.08 -4.99
N TYR A 79 4.34 6.63 -3.78
CA TYR A 79 4.52 7.50 -2.61
C TYR A 79 5.69 8.47 -2.78
N ASN A 80 6.85 7.99 -3.23
CA ASN A 80 8.01 8.85 -3.46
C ASN A 80 7.75 9.87 -4.57
N SER A 81 7.06 9.47 -5.63
CA SER A 81 6.67 10.38 -6.71
C SER A 81 5.74 11.49 -6.21
N TYR A 82 4.78 11.14 -5.34
CA TYR A 82 3.87 12.11 -4.72
C TYR A 82 4.64 13.08 -3.80
N MET A 83 5.52 12.57 -2.93
CA MET A 83 6.28 13.39 -1.97
C MET A 83 7.35 14.29 -2.61
N LYS A 84 7.89 13.91 -3.78
CA LYS A 84 8.86 14.75 -4.49
C LYS A 84 8.20 16.04 -4.99
N LEU A 85 6.99 15.92 -5.55
CA LEU A 85 6.19 17.04 -6.06
C LEU A 85 5.71 17.99 -4.96
N THR A 86 5.42 17.48 -3.76
CA THR A 86 4.95 18.33 -2.64
C THR A 86 6.06 19.15 -1.97
N LYS A 87 7.35 18.88 -2.27
CA LYS A 87 8.50 19.57 -1.68
C LYS A 87 9.09 20.69 -2.55
N GLU A 88 8.81 20.73 -3.86
CA GLU A 88 9.38 21.73 -4.80
C GLU A 88 8.69 23.12 -4.73
N GLY A 89 8.14 23.48 -3.56
CA GLY A 89 7.36 24.71 -3.33
C GLY A 89 8.16 26.01 -3.30
N GLY A 90 8.90 26.34 -4.35
CA GLY A 90 9.21 27.73 -4.71
C GLY A 90 7.97 28.38 -5.35
N VAL A 91 7.74 29.69 -5.14
CA VAL A 91 6.55 30.41 -5.64
C VAL A 91 6.44 30.28 -7.17
N PRO A 92 5.52 29.47 -7.72
CA PRO A 92 5.41 29.29 -9.16
C PRO A 92 4.56 30.42 -9.76
N LEU A 93 4.88 30.80 -11.00
CA LEU A 93 3.99 31.63 -11.82
C LEU A 93 2.63 30.92 -11.98
N LYS A 94 1.54 31.68 -12.16
CA LYS A 94 0.15 31.16 -12.18
C LYS A 94 -0.04 29.97 -13.15
N ALA A 95 0.52 30.04 -14.35
CA ALA A 95 0.47 28.95 -15.34
C ALA A 95 1.25 27.70 -14.90
N THR A 96 2.38 27.88 -14.20
CA THR A 96 3.17 26.79 -13.63
C THR A 96 2.45 26.15 -12.45
N ARG A 97 1.72 26.94 -11.65
CA ARG A 97 0.94 26.47 -10.49
C ARG A 97 -0.21 25.55 -10.90
N ASP A 98 -0.95 25.89 -11.95
CA ASP A 98 -2.07 25.05 -12.41
C ASP A 98 -1.59 23.69 -12.94
N ALA A 99 -0.46 23.67 -13.66
CA ALA A 99 0.19 22.44 -14.09
C ALA A 99 0.75 21.62 -12.92
N THR A 100 1.37 22.27 -11.93
CA THR A 100 1.85 21.60 -10.70
C THR A 100 0.69 20.99 -9.90
N ASN A 101 -0.42 21.72 -9.76
CA ASN A 101 -1.61 21.22 -9.07
C ASN A 101 -2.21 20.01 -9.78
N ALA A 102 -2.33 20.05 -11.11
CA ALA A 102 -2.79 18.93 -11.91
C ALA A 102 -1.91 17.68 -11.72
N MET A 103 -0.58 17.86 -11.71
CA MET A 103 0.36 16.75 -11.43
C MET A 103 0.24 16.22 -10.00
N ILE A 104 0.04 17.07 -8.99
CA ILE A 104 -0.16 16.63 -7.61
C ILE A 104 -1.42 15.75 -7.50
N VAL A 105 -2.52 16.19 -8.12
CA VAL A 105 -3.79 15.42 -8.15
C VAL A 105 -3.59 14.09 -8.86
N GLU A 106 -2.95 14.07 -10.03
CA GLU A 106 -2.66 12.84 -10.78
C GLU A 106 -1.84 11.84 -9.95
N ARG A 107 -0.76 12.29 -9.30
CA ARG A 107 0.09 11.41 -8.47
C ARG A 107 -0.62 10.94 -7.21
N LYS A 108 -1.49 11.77 -6.63
CA LYS A 108 -2.34 11.39 -5.50
C LYS A 108 -3.33 10.31 -5.89
N GLU A 109 -4.00 10.45 -7.03
CA GLU A 109 -4.93 9.43 -7.54
C GLU A 109 -4.21 8.13 -7.90
N ALA A 110 -3.00 8.21 -8.47
CA ALA A 110 -2.17 7.02 -8.69
C ALA A 110 -1.84 6.29 -7.36
N LEU A 111 -1.46 7.03 -6.32
CA LEU A 111 -1.21 6.46 -4.99
C LEU A 111 -2.48 5.83 -4.38
N LYS A 112 -3.63 6.49 -4.50
CA LYS A 112 -4.93 5.95 -4.06
C LYS A 112 -5.27 4.66 -4.81
N SER A 113 -5.06 4.63 -6.12
CA SER A 113 -5.29 3.45 -6.94
C SER A 113 -4.44 2.25 -6.49
N VAL A 114 -3.16 2.47 -6.20
CA VAL A 114 -2.29 1.41 -5.67
C VAL A 114 -2.74 0.94 -4.28
N LEU A 115 -3.16 1.85 -3.40
CA LEU A 115 -3.69 1.49 -2.08
C LEU A 115 -4.99 0.68 -2.17
N TRP A 116 -5.88 1.03 -3.10
CA TRP A 116 -7.08 0.23 -3.39
C TRP A 116 -6.73 -1.15 -3.93
N ALA A 117 -5.75 -1.25 -4.81
CA ALA A 117 -5.26 -2.54 -5.31
C ALA A 117 -4.71 -3.40 -4.16
N CYS A 118 -3.93 -2.81 -3.24
CA CYS A 118 -3.44 -3.47 -2.03
C CYS A 118 -4.60 -3.99 -1.17
N LEU A 119 -5.60 -3.14 -0.91
CA LEU A 119 -6.76 -3.51 -0.08
C LEU A 119 -7.59 -4.64 -0.71
N LEU A 120 -7.80 -4.59 -2.03
CA LEU A 120 -8.51 -5.64 -2.78
C LEU A 120 -7.76 -6.97 -2.69
N VAL A 121 -6.44 -6.92 -2.86
CA VAL A 121 -5.56 -8.08 -2.71
C VAL A 121 -5.65 -8.67 -1.30
N ASP A 122 -5.54 -7.84 -0.27
CA ASP A 122 -5.60 -8.31 1.12
C ASP A 122 -6.97 -8.91 1.44
N GLY A 123 -8.05 -8.32 0.90
CA GLY A 123 -9.40 -8.85 1.02
C GLY A 123 -9.56 -10.23 0.37
N ILE A 124 -8.98 -10.44 -0.82
CA ILE A 124 -8.98 -11.73 -1.49
C ILE A 124 -8.19 -12.75 -0.66
N ASP A 125 -7.00 -12.39 -0.18
CA ASP A 125 -6.15 -13.28 0.61
C ASP A 125 -6.85 -13.73 1.91
N LEU A 126 -7.49 -12.79 2.61
CA LEU A 126 -8.31 -13.08 3.80
C LEU A 126 -9.49 -14.01 3.47
N GLY A 127 -10.16 -13.80 2.34
CA GLY A 127 -11.22 -14.67 1.86
C GLY A 127 -10.72 -16.09 1.59
N CYS A 128 -9.57 -16.24 0.94
CA CYS A 128 -8.94 -17.53 0.70
C CYS A 128 -8.55 -18.23 2.01
N ILE A 129 -7.97 -17.50 2.96
CA ILE A 129 -7.63 -18.04 4.29
C ILE A 129 -8.88 -18.52 5.02
N ALA A 130 -9.96 -17.74 5.00
CA ALA A 130 -11.22 -18.13 5.63
C ALA A 130 -11.80 -19.40 5.01
N VAL A 131 -11.84 -19.49 3.67
CA VAL A 131 -12.31 -20.70 2.95
C VAL A 131 -11.47 -21.92 3.32
N ASN A 132 -10.15 -21.81 3.32
CA ASN A 132 -9.27 -22.93 3.65
C ASN A 132 -9.33 -23.32 5.14
N ALA A 133 -9.61 -22.35 6.03
CA ALA A 133 -9.89 -22.63 7.43
C ALA A 133 -11.21 -23.42 7.60
N PHE A 134 -12.27 -23.05 6.88
CA PHE A 134 -13.53 -23.81 6.88
C PHE A 134 -13.39 -25.22 6.33
N LYS A 135 -12.46 -25.44 5.38
CA LYS A 135 -12.12 -26.77 4.87
C LYS A 135 -11.22 -27.58 5.81
N GLY A 136 -10.71 -26.98 6.89
CA GLY A 136 -9.73 -27.62 7.79
C GLY A 136 -8.34 -27.78 7.18
N GLU A 137 -8.05 -27.10 6.06
CA GLU A 137 -6.77 -27.18 5.34
C GLU A 137 -5.71 -26.24 5.94
N ILE A 138 -6.13 -25.26 6.75
CA ILE A 138 -5.25 -24.34 7.47
C ILE A 138 -5.33 -24.61 8.97
N GLY A 139 -4.17 -24.85 9.59
CA GLY A 139 -4.06 -24.98 11.04
C GLY A 139 -4.19 -23.64 11.77
N LEU A 140 -4.39 -23.69 13.08
CA LEU A 140 -4.58 -22.51 13.94
C LEU A 140 -3.49 -21.44 13.74
N ARG A 141 -2.22 -21.86 13.58
CA ARG A 141 -1.10 -20.95 13.31
C ARG A 141 -1.24 -20.20 11.98
N GLY A 142 -1.73 -20.85 10.93
CA GLY A 142 -1.95 -20.21 9.63
C GLY A 142 -3.10 -19.22 9.65
N LEU A 143 -4.15 -19.51 10.43
CA LEU A 143 -5.25 -18.59 10.67
C LEU A 143 -4.76 -17.32 11.40
N TRP A 144 -3.97 -17.47 12.46
CA TRP A 144 -3.45 -16.33 13.23
C TRP A 144 -2.41 -15.51 12.47
N MET A 145 -1.41 -16.17 11.87
CA MET A 145 -0.32 -15.48 11.21
C MET A 145 -0.74 -14.92 9.84
N GLY A 146 -1.42 -15.72 9.02
CA GLY A 146 -1.92 -15.29 7.72
C GLY A 146 -3.09 -14.32 7.84
N GLY A 147 -4.10 -14.67 8.65
CA GLY A 147 -5.28 -13.82 8.86
C GLY A 147 -4.93 -12.52 9.58
N GLY A 148 -4.05 -12.56 10.59
CA GLY A 148 -3.57 -11.37 11.29
C GLY A 148 -2.77 -10.44 10.38
N ALA A 149 -1.87 -10.98 9.54
CA ALA A 149 -1.11 -10.19 8.58
C ALA A 149 -2.01 -9.54 7.51
N GLY A 150 -2.96 -10.31 6.95
CA GLY A 150 -3.92 -9.78 5.98
C GLY A 150 -4.81 -8.68 6.57
N LEU A 151 -5.27 -8.85 7.82
CA LEU A 151 -6.06 -7.84 8.51
C LEU A 151 -5.24 -6.56 8.76
N ALA A 152 -3.99 -6.70 9.22
CA ALA A 152 -3.10 -5.57 9.44
C ALA A 152 -2.84 -4.80 8.13
N GLY A 153 -2.57 -5.51 7.02
CA GLY A 153 -2.41 -4.93 5.69
C GLY A 153 -3.63 -4.12 5.26
N ALA A 154 -4.83 -4.71 5.40
CA ALA A 154 -6.09 -4.05 5.07
C ALA A 154 -6.33 -2.80 5.94
N VAL A 155 -6.06 -2.86 7.24
CA VAL A 155 -6.20 -1.72 8.16
C VAL A 155 -5.22 -0.61 7.79
N PHE A 156 -3.97 -0.93 7.47
CA PHE A 156 -2.98 0.07 7.04
C PHE A 156 -3.38 0.71 5.70
N ALA A 157 -3.80 -0.08 4.71
CA ALA A 157 -4.26 0.43 3.42
C ALA A 157 -5.50 1.32 3.57
N ALA A 158 -6.51 0.90 4.33
CA ALA A 158 -7.72 1.68 4.58
C ALA A 158 -7.43 2.98 5.37
N SER A 159 -6.52 2.92 6.34
CA SER A 159 -6.10 4.10 7.12
C SER A 159 -5.36 5.10 6.25
N ALA A 160 -4.49 4.63 5.35
CA ALA A 160 -3.81 5.47 4.38
C ALA A 160 -4.79 6.11 3.39
N LEU A 161 -5.76 5.35 2.86
CA LEU A 161 -6.81 5.86 1.97
C LEU A 161 -7.65 6.95 2.64
N ARG A 162 -8.04 6.75 3.90
CA ARG A 162 -8.80 7.76 4.67
C ARG A 162 -8.02 9.04 4.91
N ALA A 163 -6.70 8.97 4.95
CA ALA A 163 -5.83 10.09 5.25
C ALA A 163 -5.29 10.82 3.99
N LEU A 164 -5.70 10.41 2.79
CA LEU A 164 -5.37 11.03 1.49
C LEU A 164 -6.58 11.74 0.90
#